data_AF-A0A5C5ZM34-F1
#
_entry.id   AF-A0A5C5ZM34-F1
#
_cell.length_a   1.000
_cell.length_b   1.000
_cell.length_c   1.000
_cell.angle_alpha   90.00
_cell.angle_beta   90.00
_cell.angle_gamma   90.00
#
_symmetry.space_group_name_H-M   'P 1'
#
loop_
_entity.id
_entity.type
_entity.pdbx_description
1 polymer ?
#
loop_
_entity_poly.entity_id
_entity_poly.type
_entity_poly.pdbx_seq_one_letter_code
_entity_poly.pdbx_strand_id
1 'polypeptide(L)'
;MNAIETNKKPSCAFIVVTVFVFFVVAFILAMFFALDIGILGTATLPGGAVMSIDAGTEGFSASEGAHGTVVEIAGRDLEFTPTAVLVDGAILLELEDPIQQAKLTTSSDGVHLEIDGKSYPLP
;
A
#
# COMPACT_ATOMS: atom_id res chain seq x y z
N MET A 1 -32.26 -29.11 -53.01
CA MET A 1 -32.10 -28.47 -51.68
C MET A 1 -30.72 -27.85 -51.65
N ASN A 2 -30.60 -26.55 -51.92
CA ASN A 2 -29.31 -25.85 -51.85
C ASN A 2 -29.37 -24.91 -50.65
N ALA A 3 -28.69 -25.30 -49.56
CA ALA A 3 -28.45 -24.41 -48.43
C ALA A 3 -27.34 -23.43 -48.86
N ILE A 4 -27.70 -22.16 -49.02
CA ILE A 4 -26.73 -21.08 -49.20
C ILE A 4 -26.22 -20.73 -47.81
N GLU A 5 -25.08 -21.31 -47.43
CA GLU A 5 -24.30 -20.81 -46.30
C GLU A 5 -23.79 -19.41 -46.67
N THR A 6 -24.51 -18.37 -46.24
CA THR A 6 -23.98 -17.01 -46.28
C THR A 6 -22.91 -16.88 -45.19
N ASN A 7 -21.69 -17.26 -45.52
CA ASN A 7 -20.50 -16.92 -44.75
C ASN A 7 -20.24 -15.41 -44.93
N LYS A 8 -21.00 -14.59 -44.19
CA LYS A 8 -20.84 -13.13 -44.15
C LYS A 8 -19.48 -12.85 -43.54
N LYS A 9 -18.48 -12.62 -44.39
CA LYS A 9 -17.17 -12.10 -43.97
C LYS A 9 -17.42 -10.87 -43.09
N PRO A 10 -16.83 -10.79 -41.89
CA PRO A 10 -16.98 -9.63 -41.05
C PRO A 10 -16.49 -8.41 -41.84
N SER A 11 -17.33 -7.37 -41.85
CA SER A 11 -16.99 -6.08 -42.45
C SER A 11 -15.69 -5.56 -41.83
N CYS A 12 -14.80 -4.94 -42.61
CA CYS A 12 -13.59 -4.29 -42.07
C CYS A 12 -13.92 -3.34 -40.91
N ALA A 13 -15.07 -2.65 -40.96
CA ALA A 13 -15.51 -1.78 -39.87
C ALA A 13 -15.77 -2.56 -38.57
N PHE A 14 -16.31 -3.78 -38.65
CA PHE A 14 -16.52 -4.63 -37.48
C PHE A 14 -15.20 -5.09 -36.85
N ILE A 15 -14.21 -5.43 -37.68
CA ILE A 15 -12.86 -5.81 -37.20
C ILE A 15 -12.20 -4.61 -36.51
N VAL A 16 -12.23 -3.43 -37.13
CA VAL A 16 -11.64 -2.21 -36.57
C VAL A 16 -12.27 -1.83 -35.23
N VAL A 17 -13.61 -1.88 -35.14
CA VAL A 17 -14.32 -1.59 -33.87
C VAL A 17 -13.97 -2.62 -32.80
N THR A 18 -13.93 -3.90 -33.15
CA THR A 18 -13.61 -4.97 -32.20
C THR A 18 -12.19 -4.83 -31.65
N VAL A 19 -11.22 -4.53 -32.53
CA VAL A 19 -9.83 -4.29 -32.15
C VAL A 19 -9.73 -3.05 -31.26
N PHE A 20 -10.41 -1.96 -31.62
CA PHE A 20 -10.42 -0.74 -30.82
C PHE A 20 -10.98 -0.98 -29.41
N VAL A 21 -12.13 -1.66 -29.31
CA VAL A 21 -12.73 -2.00 -28.01
C VAL A 21 -11.79 -2.88 -27.18
N PHE A 22 -11.13 -3.87 -27.80
CA PHE A 22 -10.15 -4.70 -27.10
C PHE A 22 -9.00 -3.87 -26.51
N PHE A 23 -8.45 -2.93 -27.28
CA PHE A 23 -7.39 -2.04 -26.78
C PHE A 23 -7.88 -1.10 -25.68
N VAL A 24 -9.09 -0.56 -25.77
CA VAL A 24 -9.67 0.29 -24.72
C VAL A 24 -9.87 -0.50 -23.43
N VAL A 25 -10.41 -1.71 -23.50
CA VAL A 25 -10.59 -2.57 -22.32
C VAL A 25 -9.24 -2.96 -21.71
N ALA A 26 -8.26 -3.35 -22.54
CA ALA A 26 -6.92 -3.66 -22.06
C ALA A 26 -6.25 -2.45 -21.39
N PHE A 27 -6.43 -1.24 -21.94
CA PHE A 27 -5.91 -0.01 -21.36
C PHE A 27 -6.56 0.33 -20.02
N ILE A 28 -7.89 0.20 -19.91
CA ILE A 28 -8.63 0.40 -18.66
C ILE A 28 -8.16 -0.59 -17.60
N LEU A 29 -8.06 -1.88 -17.94
CA LEU A 29 -7.53 -2.90 -17.02
C LEU A 29 -6.10 -2.57 -16.57
N ALA A 30 -5.22 -2.20 -17.50
CA ALA A 30 -3.86 -1.78 -17.17
C ALA A 30 -3.83 -0.55 -16.25
N MET A 31 -4.73 0.42 -16.45
CA MET A 31 -4.87 1.56 -15.52
C MET A 31 -5.31 1.13 -14.13
N PHE A 32 -6.26 0.19 -14.00
CA PHE A 32 -6.68 -0.34 -12.69
C PHE A 32 -5.51 -1.01 -11.95
N PHE A 33 -4.69 -1.81 -12.66
CA PHE A 33 -3.50 -2.43 -12.06
C PHE A 33 -2.37 -1.43 -11.78
N ALA A 34 -2.25 -0.37 -12.59
CA ALA A 34 -1.24 0.65 -12.41
C ALA A 34 -1.61 1.73 -11.40
N LEU A 35 -2.87 1.80 -10.93
CA LEU A 35 -3.31 2.74 -9.90
C LEU A 35 -3.05 2.24 -8.48
N ASP A 36 -2.74 0.96 -8.30
CA ASP A 36 -2.42 0.35 -7.01
C ASP A 36 -0.90 0.44 -6.71
N ILE A 37 -0.30 1.59 -7.01
CA ILE A 37 1.08 1.88 -6.61
C ILE A 37 0.99 2.41 -5.19
N GLY A 38 1.19 1.52 -4.22
CA GLY A 38 1.22 1.91 -2.81
C GLY A 38 2.20 3.07 -2.57
N ILE A 39 1.86 3.98 -1.66
CA ILE A 39 2.73 5.03 -1.18
C ILE A 39 3.77 4.36 -0.28
N LEU A 40 4.98 4.22 -0.80
CA LEU A 40 6.12 3.66 -0.09
C LEU A 40 6.97 4.79 0.49
N GLY A 41 7.49 4.57 1.68
CA GLY A 41 8.41 5.49 2.31
C GLY A 41 9.23 4.86 3.42
N THR A 42 10.06 5.69 4.05
CA THR A 42 10.88 5.29 5.18
C THR A 42 10.90 6.37 6.24
N ALA A 43 11.06 5.95 7.49
CA ALA A 43 11.28 6.84 8.62
C ALA A 43 12.47 6.35 9.43
N THR A 44 13.32 7.26 9.90
CA THR A 44 14.42 6.90 10.80
C THR A 44 13.85 6.81 12.22
N LEU A 45 14.09 5.70 12.88
CA LEU A 45 13.67 5.46 14.26
C LEU A 45 14.77 5.87 15.25
N PRO A 46 14.42 6.11 16.52
CA PRO A 46 15.41 6.28 17.58
C PRO A 46 16.36 5.08 17.62
N GLY A 47 17.65 5.33 17.71
CA GLY A 47 18.68 4.28 17.62
C GLY A 47 19.20 4.03 16.19
N GLY A 48 18.68 4.73 15.19
CA GLY A 48 19.22 4.75 13.82
C GLY A 48 18.69 3.65 12.91
N ALA A 49 17.75 2.81 13.39
CA ALA A 49 17.05 1.88 12.53
C ALA A 49 16.16 2.61 11.51
N VAL A 50 15.93 1.97 10.37
CA VAL A 50 15.07 2.52 9.32
C VAL A 50 13.78 1.70 9.29
N MET A 51 12.67 2.37 9.55
CA MET A 51 11.34 1.79 9.36
C MET A 51 10.95 1.89 7.89
N SER A 52 10.48 0.79 7.32
CA SER A 52 9.83 0.79 6.00
C SER A 52 8.34 1.00 6.15
N ILE A 53 7.76 1.91 5.38
CA ILE A 53 6.34 2.25 5.44
C ILE A 53 5.72 1.92 4.08
N ASP A 54 4.72 1.05 4.10
CA ASP A 54 3.86 0.75 2.97
C ASP A 54 2.45 1.24 3.34
N ALA A 55 2.12 2.43 2.87
CA ALA A 55 0.86 3.07 3.20
C ALA A 55 -0.27 2.71 2.21
N GLY A 56 0.01 1.89 1.19
CA GLY A 56 -1.00 1.57 0.17
C GLY A 56 -1.55 2.84 -0.47
N THR A 57 -2.87 3.03 -0.47
CA THR A 57 -3.49 4.27 -0.95
C THR A 57 -3.60 5.36 0.11
N GLU A 58 -3.37 5.02 1.37
CA GLU A 58 -3.35 5.98 2.48
C GLU A 58 -2.05 6.78 2.42
N GLY A 59 -2.13 8.07 2.72
CA GLY A 59 -0.92 8.88 2.92
C GLY A 59 -0.22 8.50 4.21
N PHE A 60 1.07 8.82 4.30
CA PHE A 60 1.77 8.83 5.57
C PHE A 60 2.56 10.13 5.72
N SER A 61 2.81 10.54 6.95
CA SER A 61 3.78 11.56 7.29
C SER A 61 4.74 11.01 8.35
N ALA A 62 5.98 11.48 8.33
CA ALA A 62 6.96 11.14 9.35
C ALA A 62 7.68 12.41 9.77
N SER A 63 7.80 12.61 11.08
CA SER A 63 8.47 13.76 11.66
C SER A 63 9.31 13.35 12.87
N GLU A 64 10.36 14.11 13.12
CA GLU A 64 11.17 13.95 14.31
C GLU A 64 10.53 14.75 15.45
N GLY A 65 10.13 14.06 16.50
CA GLY A 65 9.59 14.64 17.74
C GLY A 65 10.67 14.86 18.79
N ALA A 66 10.31 15.54 19.88
CA ALA A 66 11.25 15.85 20.97
C ALA A 66 11.85 14.60 21.64
N HIS A 67 11.15 13.47 21.56
CA HIS A 67 11.52 12.22 22.25
C HIS A 67 11.65 11.02 21.31
N GLY A 68 11.56 11.23 19.99
CA GLY A 68 11.69 10.15 19.02
C GLY A 68 11.09 10.48 17.66
N THR A 69 10.50 9.50 17.00
CA THR A 69 9.96 9.63 15.64
C THR A 69 8.45 9.45 15.68
N VAL A 70 7.71 10.43 15.16
CA VAL A 70 6.25 10.34 15.01
C VAL A 70 5.92 10.04 13.56
N VAL A 71 5.12 9.01 13.33
CA VAL A 71 4.62 8.60 12.02
C VAL A 71 3.10 8.61 12.05
N GLU A 72 2.52 9.47 11.23
CA GLU A 72 1.07 9.52 11.04
C GLU A 72 0.72 8.67 9.82
N ILE A 73 -0.20 7.71 9.99
CA ILE A 73 -0.69 6.88 8.89
C ILE A 73 -2.16 6.53 9.12
N ALA A 74 -2.97 6.56 8.05
CA ALA A 74 -4.40 6.24 8.12
C ALA A 74 -5.15 6.97 9.26
N GLY A 75 -4.74 8.22 9.57
CA GLY A 75 -5.33 9.03 10.65
C GLY A 75 -4.96 8.62 12.08
N ARG A 76 -3.90 7.82 12.25
CA ARG A 76 -3.35 7.42 13.56
C ARG A 76 -1.94 7.92 13.74
N ASP A 77 -1.62 8.31 14.97
CA ASP A 77 -0.29 8.75 15.37
C ASP A 77 0.48 7.60 15.99
N LEU A 78 1.59 7.20 15.36
CA LEU A 78 2.55 6.27 15.93
C LEU A 78 3.78 7.03 16.41
N GLU A 79 4.04 6.98 17.71
CA GLU A 79 5.24 7.57 18.29
C GLU A 79 6.22 6.48 18.70
N PHE A 80 7.39 6.49 18.07
CA PHE A 80 8.51 5.61 18.39
C PHE A 80 9.48 6.37 19.27
N THR A 81 9.64 5.90 20.50
CA THR A 81 10.64 6.39 21.45
C THR A 81 11.73 5.32 21.64
N PRO A 82 12.88 5.65 22.24
CA PRO A 82 13.92 4.65 22.52
C PRO A 82 13.47 3.49 23.41
N THR A 83 12.41 3.68 24.21
CA THR A 83 11.97 2.72 25.23
C THR A 83 10.55 2.21 25.04
N ALA A 84 9.80 2.76 24.08
CA ALA A 84 8.42 2.37 23.85
C ALA A 84 7.93 2.78 22.46
N VAL A 85 6.89 2.08 22.01
CA VAL A 85 6.07 2.46 20.86
C VAL A 85 4.68 2.80 21.36
N LEU A 86 4.20 3.98 20.99
CA LEU A 86 2.88 4.49 21.33
C LEU A 86 2.02 4.59 20.07
N VAL A 87 0.73 4.38 20.25
CA VAL A 87 -0.31 4.54 19.22
C VAL A 87 -1.39 5.43 19.80
N ASP A 88 -1.64 6.57 19.17
CA ASP A 88 -2.60 7.59 19.63
C ASP A 88 -2.38 7.99 21.11
N GLY A 89 -1.12 8.04 21.53
CA GLY A 89 -0.71 8.36 22.91
C GLY A 89 -0.78 7.21 23.92
N ALA A 90 -1.23 6.01 23.53
CA ALA A 90 -1.24 4.82 24.37
C ALA A 90 -0.03 3.92 24.09
N ILE A 91 0.61 3.40 25.14
CA ILE A 91 1.75 2.48 24.99
C ILE A 91 1.25 1.16 24.40
N LEU A 92 1.73 0.83 23.19
CA LEU A 92 1.50 -0.46 22.54
C LEU A 92 2.54 -1.49 22.96
N LEU A 93 3.80 -1.07 23.04
CA LEU A 93 4.94 -1.95 23.31
C LEU A 93 6.02 -1.20 24.09
N GLU A 94 6.55 -1.81 25.14
CA GLU A 94 7.78 -1.37 25.79
C GLU A 94 8.98 -2.06 25.13
N LEU A 95 10.05 -1.28 24.91
CA LEU A 95 11.27 -1.72 24.26
C LEU A 95 12.38 -1.80 25.31
N GLU A 96 12.90 -3.00 25.52
CA GLU A 96 14.11 -3.22 26.34
C GLU A 96 15.38 -2.96 25.54
N ASP A 97 15.33 -3.19 24.23
CA ASP A 97 16.44 -3.03 23.29
C ASP A 97 16.05 -2.08 22.14
N PRO A 98 17.04 -1.42 21.50
CA PRO A 98 16.79 -0.62 20.30
C PRO A 98 16.21 -1.48 19.18
N ILE A 99 15.15 -0.97 18.54
CA ILE A 99 14.55 -1.59 17.34
C ILE A 99 15.65 -1.77 16.28
N GLN A 100 15.74 -2.97 15.70
CA GLN A 100 16.64 -3.23 14.58
C GLN A 100 15.92 -3.08 13.25
N GLN A 101 14.67 -3.55 13.19
CA GLN A 101 13.84 -3.50 11.99
C GLN A 101 12.41 -3.15 12.37
N ALA A 102 11.82 -2.22 11.63
CA ALA A 102 10.40 -1.93 11.71
C ALA A 102 9.79 -1.85 10.33
N LYS A 103 8.56 -2.32 10.21
CA LYS A 103 7.74 -2.19 9.01
C LYS A 103 6.32 -1.81 9.39
N LEU A 104 5.80 -0.77 8.76
CA LEU A 104 4.42 -0.35 8.90
C LEU A 104 3.71 -0.64 7.59
N THR A 105 2.64 -1.43 7.62
CA THR A 105 1.88 -1.81 6.42
C THR A 105 0.42 -1.49 6.61
N THR A 106 -0.18 -0.79 5.67
CA THR A 106 -1.62 -0.54 5.64
C THR A 106 -2.27 -1.47 4.64
N SER A 107 -3.33 -2.15 5.07
CA SER A 107 -4.11 -3.07 4.24
C SER A 107 -5.60 -2.80 4.43
N SER A 108 -6.44 -3.51 3.66
CA SER A 108 -7.90 -3.47 3.85
C SER A 108 -8.33 -3.92 5.25
N ASP A 109 -7.49 -4.71 5.93
CA ASP A 109 -7.78 -5.27 7.26
C ASP A 109 -7.29 -4.36 8.39
N GLY A 110 -6.67 -3.23 8.05
CA GLY A 110 -6.16 -2.23 8.98
C GLY A 110 -4.65 -1.98 8.84
N VAL A 111 -4.10 -1.29 9.83
CA VAL A 111 -2.66 -0.98 9.91
C VAL A 111 -1.96 -2.03 10.77
N HIS A 112 -0.87 -2.58 10.24
CA HIS A 112 -0.03 -3.56 10.91
C HIS A 112 1.36 -2.98 11.14
N LEU A 113 1.81 -3.04 12.38
CA LEU A 113 3.17 -2.68 12.76
C LEU A 113 3.97 -3.96 13.01
N GLU A 114 5.02 -4.17 12.25
CA GLU A 114 5.99 -5.25 12.47
C GLU A 114 7.27 -4.69 13.06
N ILE A 115 7.72 -5.22 14.20
CA ILE A 115 8.98 -4.86 14.87
C ILE A 115 9.77 -6.13 15.10
N ASP A 116 11.00 -6.18 14.57
CA ASP A 116 11.93 -7.31 14.74
C ASP A 116 11.28 -8.68 14.45
N GLY A 117 10.42 -8.74 13.42
CA GLY A 117 9.71 -9.94 12.99
C GLY A 117 8.43 -10.27 13.77
N LYS A 118 8.03 -9.43 14.74
CA LYS A 118 6.75 -9.56 15.47
C LYS A 118 5.73 -8.58 14.92
N SER A 119 4.57 -9.09 14.51
CA SER A 119 3.46 -8.27 14.01
C SER A 119 2.49 -7.90 15.14
N TYR A 120 2.17 -6.61 15.19
CA TYR A 120 1.24 -5.96 16.12
C TYR A 120 0.12 -5.34 15.29
N PRO A 121 -1.10 -5.91 15.31
CA PRO A 121 -2.24 -5.28 14.69
C PRO A 121 -2.58 -4.01 15.47
N LEU A 122 -2.71 -2.89 14.76
CA LEU A 122 -3.10 -1.63 15.38
C LEU A 122 -4.64 -1.56 15.40
N PRO A 123 -5.26 -1.32 16.57
CA PRO A 123 -6.72 -1.26 16.71
C PRO A 123 -7.35 -0.15 15.87
#